data_AF-A0ABD0R3K6-F1
#
_entry.id   AF-A0ABD0R3K6-F1
#
_cell.length_a   1.000
_cell.length_b   1.000
_cell.length_c   1.000
_cell.angle_alpha   90.00
_cell.angle_beta   90.00
_cell.angle_gamma   90.00
#
_symmetry.space_group_name_H-M   'P 1'
#
loop_
_entity.id
_entity.type
_entity.pdbx_description
1 polymer ?
#
loop_
_entity_poly.entity_id
_entity_poly.type
_entity_poly.pdbx_seq_one_letter_code
_entity_poly.pdbx_strand_id
1 'polypeptide(L)' 'ATNLITKKELLTIDPDTDDGQLTYEVTTEAKHGYLESKLNPGKPITSFTQGITDPS' A
#
# COMPACT_ATOMS: atom_id res chain seq x y z
N ALA A 1 -14.62 -9.74 4.33
CA ALA A 1 -13.39 -10.35 3.77
C ALA A 1 -12.39 -9.24 3.56
N THR A 2 -11.12 -9.47 3.87
CA THR A 2 -10.04 -8.49 3.66
C THR A 2 -9.18 -9.00 2.51
N ASN A 3 -8.97 -8.15 1.50
CA ASN A 3 -8.02 -8.44 0.43
C ASN A 3 -6.69 -7.77 0.77
N LEU A 4 -5.60 -8.52 0.68
CA LEU A 4 -4.26 -8.01 0.92
C LEU A 4 -3.66 -7.50 -0.39
N ILE A 5 -2.93 -6.40 -0.31
CA ILE A 5 -2.04 -5.94 -1.38
C ILE A 5 -0.62 -6.34 -0.98
N THR A 6 0.01 -7.16 -1.80
CA THR A 6 1.39 -7.62 -1.69
C THR A 6 2.20 -7.12 -2.88
N LYS A 7 3.51 -7.43 -2.90
CA LYS A 7 4.37 -7.15 -4.06
C LYS A 7 3.97 -7.92 -5.32
N LYS A 8 3.09 -8.93 -5.23
CA LYS A 8 2.54 -9.62 -6.41
C LYS A 8 1.54 -8.74 -7.17
N GLU A 9 0.78 -7.91 -6.46
CA GLU A 9 -0.16 -6.98 -7.07
C GLU A 9 0.48 -5.65 -7.46
N LEU A 10 1.43 -5.15 -6.64
CA LEU A 10 2.02 -3.82 -6.84
C LEU A 10 3.51 -3.80 -6.49
N LEU A 11 4.36 -3.56 -7.50
CA LEU A 11 5.80 -3.44 -7.37
C LEU A 11 6.34 -2.36 -8.33
N THR A 12 7.11 -1.43 -7.81
CA THR A 12 7.89 -0.44 -8.57
C THR A 12 9.37 -0.75 -8.37
N ILE A 13 10.11 -0.79 -9.47
CA ILE A 13 11.55 -1.02 -9.45
C ILE A 13 12.22 0.31 -9.81
N ASP A 14 12.86 0.91 -8.81
CA ASP A 14 13.70 2.10 -8.95
C ASP A 14 15.05 1.80 -8.28
N PRO A 15 16.15 1.69 -9.03
CA PRO A 15 17.45 1.30 -8.47
C PRO A 15 18.06 2.37 -7.54
N ASP A 16 17.58 3.61 -7.64
CA ASP A 16 18.17 4.75 -6.94
C ASP A 16 17.31 5.23 -5.75
N THR A 17 16.13 4.62 -5.54
CA THR A 17 15.18 5.02 -4.51
C THR A 17 14.79 3.83 -3.62
N ASP A 18 14.95 3.99 -2.30
CA ASP A 18 14.53 2.96 -1.34
C ASP A 18 13.00 2.73 -1.36
N ASP A 19 12.58 1.49 -1.08
CA ASP A 19 11.16 1.10 -0.93
C ASP A 19 10.36 2.03 0.01
N GLY A 20 11.00 2.54 1.07
CA GLY A 20 10.37 3.44 2.03
C GLY A 20 10.11 4.86 1.50
N GLN A 21 10.70 5.20 0.35
CA GLN A 21 10.59 6.53 -0.29
C GLN A 21 9.68 6.47 -1.54
N LEU A 22 9.48 5.28 -2.12
CA LEU A 22 8.53 5.06 -3.20
C LEU A 22 7.08 5.14 -2.68
N THR A 23 6.41 6.25 -2.98
CA THR A 23 5.04 6.52 -2.52
C THR A 23 4.02 6.18 -3.60
N TYR A 24 2.97 5.46 -3.20
CA TYR A 24 1.77 5.22 -3.98
C TYR A 24 0.63 6.09 -3.46
N GLU A 25 -0.14 6.65 -4.38
CA GLU A 25 -1.38 7.38 -4.08
C GLU A 25 -2.60 6.62 -4.60
N VAL A 26 -3.65 6.60 -3.80
CA VAL A 26 -4.95 6.05 -4.18
C VAL A 26 -5.68 7.11 -5.02
N THR A 27 -5.70 6.93 -6.34
CA THR A 27 -6.35 7.87 -7.28
C THR A 27 -7.86 7.65 -7.41
N THR A 28 -8.37 6.51 -6.96
CA THR A 28 -9.79 6.18 -6.94
C THR A 28 -10.11 5.42 -5.66
N GLU A 29 -11.00 5.98 -4.84
CA GLU A 29 -11.37 5.39 -3.56
C GLU A 29 -12.12 4.06 -3.72
N ALA A 30 -11.98 3.19 -2.71
CA ALA A 30 -12.71 1.94 -2.66
C ALA A 30 -14.21 2.21 -2.56
N LYS A 31 -15.00 1.62 -3.47
CA LYS A 31 -16.47 1.76 -3.45
C LYS A 31 -17.11 1.24 -2.15
N HIS A 32 -16.50 0.22 -1.54
CA HIS A 32 -16.97 -0.35 -0.28
C HIS A 32 -15.78 -0.54 0.66
N GLY A 33 -15.76 0.21 1.77
CA GLY A 33 -14.68 0.16 2.76
C GLY A 33 -13.56 1.17 2.48
N TYR A 34 -12.36 0.86 2.95
CA TYR A 34 -11.17 1.69 2.80
C TYR A 34 -9.92 0.83 2.79
N LEU A 35 -8.82 1.37 2.26
CA LEU A 35 -7.51 0.78 2.48
C LEU A 35 -7.04 1.13 3.88
N GLU A 36 -6.42 0.19 4.57
CA GLU A 36 -5.81 0.38 5.89
C GLU A 36 -4.44 -0.28 5.96
N SER A 37 -3.60 0.18 6.89
CA SER A 37 -2.32 -0.46 7.20
C SER A 37 -2.49 -1.45 8.34
N LYS A 38 -1.89 -2.64 8.23
CA LYS A 38 -1.80 -3.61 9.33
C LYS A 38 -1.12 -3.04 10.58
N LEU A 39 -0.25 -2.04 10.42
CA LEU A 39 0.44 -1.37 11.54
C LEU A 39 -0.48 -0.45 12.34
N ASN A 40 -1.57 0.03 11.73
CA ASN A 40 -2.50 0.98 12.33
C ASN A 40 -3.92 0.68 11.85
N PRO A 41 -4.51 -0.44 12.31
CA PRO A 41 -5.82 -0.88 11.86
C PRO A 41 -6.92 0.11 12.25
N GLY A 42 -7.99 0.15 11.46
CA GLY A 42 -9.15 1.01 11.67
C GLY A 42 -8.99 2.45 11.18
N LYS A 43 -7.84 2.80 10.57
CA LYS A 43 -7.61 4.12 9.98
C LYS A 43 -7.51 4.04 8.46
N PRO A 44 -8.41 4.71 7.72
CA PRO A 44 -8.28 4.86 6.28
C PRO A 44 -6.96 5.49 5.89
N ILE A 45 -6.34 4.97 4.84
CA ILE A 45 -5.17 5.57 4.18
C ILE A 45 -5.50 5.88 2.72
N THR A 46 -4.95 6.98 2.23
CA THR A 46 -5.02 7.39 0.81
C THR A 46 -3.66 7.33 0.12
N SER A 47 -2.60 7.02 0.88
CA SER A 47 -1.24 6.85 0.37
C SER A 47 -0.46 5.86 1.23
N PHE A 48 0.52 5.20 0.64
CA PHE A 48 1.44 4.30 1.34
C PHE A 48 2.75 4.16 0.57
N THR A 49 3.80 3.66 1.24
CA THR A 49 5.09 3.40 0.61
C THR A 49 5.23 1.94 0.22
N GLN A 50 6.11 1.62 -0.73
CA GLN A 50 6.41 0.23 -1.10
C GLN A 50 6.90 -0.59 0.11
N GLY A 51 7.63 0.03 1.02
CA GLY A 51 8.16 -0.62 2.23
C GLY A 51 7.11 -1.16 3.19
N ILE A 52 5.85 -0.71 3.10
CA ILE A 52 4.76 -1.23 3.94
C ILE A 52 3.93 -2.33 3.26
N THR A 53 4.23 -2.67 2.00
CA THR A 53 3.61 -3.83 1.35
C THR A 53 4.03 -5.08 2.10
N ASP A 54 3.06 -5.89 2.52
CA ASP A 54 3.31 -7.10 3.30
C ASP A 54 4.30 -8.00 2.52
N PRO A 55 5.44 -8.39 3.12
CA PRO A 55 6.47 -9.14 2.40
C PRO A 55 6.03 -10.54 1.94
N SER A 56 4.87 -11.05 2.38
CA SER A 56 4.28 -12.37 2.05
C SER A 56 5.28 -13.50 1.76
#